data_AF-A0A957BGM7-F1
#
_entry.id   AF-A0A957BGM7-F1
#
_cell.length_a   1.000
_cell.length_b   1.000
_cell.length_c   1.000
_cell.angle_alpha   90.00
_cell.angle_beta   90.00
_cell.angle_gamma   90.00
#
_symmetry.space_group_name_H-M   'P 1'
#
loop_
_entity.id
_entity.type
_entity.pdbx_description
1 polymer ?
#
loop_
_entity_poly.entity_id
_entity_poly.type
_entity_poly.pdbx_seq_one_letter_code
_entity_poly.pdbx_strand_id
1 'polypeptide(L)'
;MAMMIEPDLDFNSQLQLLDEISLPCDERYSDSPYVERVWRSYSGGGGSFVSMAESHWEIVIGKYQNTTTLTVRGPETQATPAFGPPNMEFLGIVFKHGAFMPRFPASMLMDRQDVNLPSAS
;
A
#
# COMPACT_ATOMS: atom_id res chain seq x y z
N MET A 1 1.40 -0.90 -3.88
CA MET A 1 0.94 0.39 -3.30
C MET A 1 -0.59 0.54 -3.45
N ALA A 2 -1.36 0.33 -2.36
CA ALA A 2 -2.83 0.40 -2.22
C ALA A 2 -3.32 -0.41 -1.01
N MET A 3 -3.98 0.24 -0.06
CA MET A 3 -4.58 -0.41 1.11
C MET A 3 -6.09 -0.54 0.87
N MET A 4 -6.62 -1.76 0.87
CA MET A 4 -8.07 -1.98 0.89
C MET A 4 -8.59 -1.67 2.30
N ILE A 5 -9.50 -0.71 2.44
CA ILE A 5 -10.31 -0.56 3.66
C ILE A 5 -11.67 -1.22 3.36
N GLU A 6 -11.81 -2.49 3.78
CA GLU A 6 -13.03 -3.33 4.02
C GLU A 6 -14.17 -3.42 2.94
N PRO A 7 -15.00 -4.49 2.97
CA PRO A 7 -15.53 -5.16 1.76
C PRO A 7 -16.98 -4.84 1.35
N ASP A 8 -17.64 -3.82 1.92
CA ASP A 8 -19.11 -3.63 1.80
C ASP A 8 -19.57 -2.64 0.71
N LEU A 9 -18.72 -2.26 -0.24
CA LEU A 9 -19.11 -1.35 -1.33
C LEU A 9 -19.34 -2.13 -2.62
N ASP A 10 -20.60 -2.27 -3.04
CA ASP A 10 -21.04 -2.99 -4.25
C ASP A 10 -20.35 -2.45 -5.53
N PHE A 11 -19.39 -3.23 -6.05
CA PHE A 11 -18.38 -2.84 -7.03
C PHE A 11 -18.86 -2.80 -8.49
N ASN A 12 -20.00 -3.38 -8.84
CA ASN A 12 -20.38 -3.55 -10.26
C ASN A 12 -21.09 -2.34 -10.89
N SER A 13 -21.50 -1.34 -10.10
CA SER A 13 -22.37 -0.25 -10.59
C SER A 13 -21.64 1.05 -10.97
N GLN A 14 -20.34 1.19 -10.69
CA GLN A 14 -19.61 2.46 -10.87
C GLN A 14 -18.45 2.44 -11.89
N LEU A 15 -18.29 1.34 -12.64
CA LEU A 15 -17.22 1.16 -13.64
C LEU A 15 -17.23 2.14 -14.84
N GLN A 16 -18.17 3.10 -14.90
CA GLN A 16 -18.34 3.96 -16.09
C GLN A 16 -17.88 5.42 -15.95
N LEU A 17 -17.45 5.89 -14.77
CA LEU A 17 -17.02 7.29 -14.61
C LEU A 17 -15.99 7.43 -13.48
N LEU A 18 -14.71 7.11 -13.72
CA LEU A 18 -13.65 7.49 -12.78
C LEU A 18 -12.44 8.00 -13.55
N ASP A 19 -12.13 9.28 -13.37
CA ASP A 19 -10.85 9.86 -13.78
C ASP A 19 -9.72 9.05 -13.15
N GLU A 20 -8.78 8.60 -13.98
CA GLU A 20 -7.60 7.87 -13.52
C GLU A 20 -6.77 8.83 -12.65
N ILE A 21 -6.59 8.50 -11.37
CA ILE A 21 -5.87 9.39 -10.45
C ILE A 21 -4.39 9.08 -10.51
N SER A 22 -3.61 10.09 -10.90
CA SER A 22 -2.17 10.11 -10.64
C SER A 22 -1.96 10.25 -9.13
N LEU A 23 -1.31 9.26 -8.52
CA LEU A 23 -0.81 9.33 -7.15
C LEU A 23 0.66 9.76 -7.20
N PRO A 24 0.99 11.04 -6.98
CA PRO A 24 2.37 11.47 -6.95
C PRO A 24 3.10 10.68 -5.87
N CYS A 25 4.25 10.13 -6.23
CA CYS A 25 5.08 9.34 -5.36
C CYS A 25 6.45 10.01 -5.27
N ASP A 26 6.81 10.48 -4.07
CA ASP A 26 8.17 10.94 -3.77
C ASP A 26 8.93 9.81 -3.09
N GLU A 27 10.07 9.41 -3.64
CA GLU A 27 10.84 8.28 -3.14
C GLU A 27 12.32 8.62 -2.94
N ARG A 28 12.91 7.99 -1.94
CA ARG A 28 14.35 8.08 -1.66
C ARG A 28 14.91 6.74 -1.20
N TYR A 29 16.15 6.46 -1.59
CA TYR A 29 16.89 5.33 -1.04
C TYR A 29 17.25 5.55 0.44
N SER A 30 17.62 4.46 1.11
CA SER A 30 17.98 4.44 2.52
C SER A 30 19.38 3.87 2.73
N ASP A 31 20.15 4.50 3.61
CA ASP A 31 21.48 4.03 4.02
C ASP A 31 21.42 2.85 5.01
N SER A 32 20.22 2.46 5.44
CA SER A 32 20.01 1.32 6.32
C SER A 32 20.44 0.00 5.65
N PRO A 33 21.01 -0.95 6.40
CA PRO A 33 21.30 -2.28 5.87
C PRO A 33 20.03 -3.10 5.56
N TYR A 34 18.85 -2.69 6.06
CA TYR A 34 17.60 -3.44 5.90
C TYR A 34 16.55 -2.75 5.03
N VAL A 35 16.55 -1.42 4.99
CA VAL A 35 15.58 -0.64 4.21
C VAL A 35 16.20 -0.30 2.87
N GLU A 36 15.47 -0.55 1.79
CA GLU A 36 15.89 -0.18 0.44
C GLU A 36 15.52 1.28 0.16
N ARG A 37 14.23 1.58 0.28
CA ARG A 37 13.68 2.90 -0.04
C ARG A 37 12.50 3.24 0.86
N VAL A 38 12.26 4.53 0.98
CA VAL A 38 11.09 5.10 1.65
C VAL A 38 10.37 5.96 0.64
N TRP A 39 9.05 5.80 0.55
CA TRP A 39 8.22 6.56 -0.38
C TRP A 39 7.06 7.22 0.35
N ARG A 40 6.58 8.34 -0.21
CA ARG A 40 5.41 9.07 0.26
C ARG A 40 4.46 9.33 -0.89
N SER A 41 3.17 9.23 -0.60
CA SER A 41 2.14 9.57 -1.58
C SER A 41 0.91 10.16 -0.89
N TYR A 42 0.10 10.88 -1.67
CA TYR A 42 -1.11 11.52 -1.22
C TYR A 42 -2.21 11.35 -2.27
N SER A 43 -3.38 10.87 -1.86
CA SER A 43 -4.57 10.86 -2.70
C SER A 43 -5.36 12.15 -2.50
N GLY A 44 -5.35 13.04 -3.49
CA GLY A 44 -6.18 14.27 -3.45
C GLY A 44 -7.66 13.97 -3.68
N GLY A 45 -8.00 13.51 -4.89
CA GLY A 45 -9.39 13.32 -5.33
C GLY A 45 -10.07 12.03 -4.88
N GLY A 46 -9.30 11.01 -4.50
CA GLY A 46 -9.81 9.66 -4.20
C GLY A 46 -10.37 8.94 -5.43
N GLY A 47 -10.07 7.66 -5.62
CA GLY A 47 -10.39 6.98 -6.87
C GLY A 47 -9.61 5.72 -7.12
N SER A 48 -9.86 5.12 -8.28
CA SER A 48 -9.14 3.93 -8.74
C SER A 48 -7.77 4.30 -9.32
N PHE A 49 -6.78 3.45 -9.06
CA PHE A 49 -5.45 3.53 -9.65
C PHE A 49 -4.86 2.13 -9.81
N VAL A 50 -3.75 2.00 -10.53
CA VAL A 50 -3.04 0.72 -10.67
C VAL A 50 -1.86 0.69 -9.69
N SER A 51 -1.90 -0.26 -8.75
CA SER A 51 -0.78 -0.57 -7.87
C SER A 51 0.32 -1.25 -8.68
N MET A 52 1.52 -0.68 -8.64
CA MET A 52 2.69 -1.35 -9.22
C MET A 52 2.99 -2.64 -8.47
N ALA A 53 3.31 -3.69 -9.24
CA ALA A 53 3.86 -4.91 -8.70
C ALA A 53 5.21 -4.63 -8.03
N GLU A 54 5.42 -5.17 -6.83
CA GLU A 54 6.66 -5.02 -6.08
C GLU A 54 7.22 -6.41 -5.75
N SER A 55 8.55 -6.56 -5.84
CA SER A 55 9.23 -7.83 -5.53
C SER A 55 9.64 -7.94 -4.06
N HIS A 56 9.68 -6.79 -3.38
CA HIS A 56 9.98 -6.66 -1.96
C HIS A 56 8.73 -6.78 -1.09
N TRP A 57 8.94 -6.99 0.21
CA TRP A 57 7.91 -6.73 1.21
C TRP A 57 8.05 -5.30 1.73
N GLU A 58 6.94 -4.71 2.17
CA GLU A 58 6.92 -3.34 2.70
C GLU A 58 6.01 -3.21 3.92
N ILE A 59 6.26 -2.15 4.70
CA ILE A 59 5.30 -1.65 5.68
C ILE A 59 4.74 -0.34 5.14
N VAL A 60 3.42 -0.25 5.05
CA VAL A 60 2.72 0.96 4.62
C VAL A 60 1.94 1.52 5.80
N ILE A 61 2.27 2.75 6.17
CA ILE A 61 1.47 3.56 7.08
C ILE A 61 0.48 4.37 6.25
N GLY A 62 -0.80 4.16 6.51
CA GLY A 62 -1.89 4.95 5.95
C GLY A 62 -2.44 5.89 7.01
N LYS A 63 -2.70 7.13 6.65
CA LYS A 63 -3.44 8.06 7.50
C LYS A 63 -4.64 8.58 6.74
N TYR A 64 -5.81 8.32 7.28
CA TYR A 64 -7.08 8.81 6.78
C TYR A 64 -7.84 9.46 7.93
N GLN A 65 -8.11 10.76 7.82
CA GLN A 65 -8.70 11.55 8.90
C GLN A 65 -7.92 11.39 10.22
N ASN A 66 -8.57 10.90 11.27
CA ASN A 66 -8.01 10.64 12.60
C ASN A 66 -7.55 9.18 12.79
N THR A 67 -7.60 8.37 11.74
CA THR A 67 -7.25 6.95 11.79
C THR A 67 -5.90 6.72 11.13
N THR A 68 -5.01 6.03 11.85
CA THR A 68 -3.74 5.54 11.32
C THR A 68 -3.79 4.02 11.22
N THR A 69 -3.45 3.52 10.05
CA THR A 69 -3.33 2.09 9.75
C THR A 69 -1.89 1.76 9.48
N LEU A 70 -1.49 0.53 9.83
CA LEU A 70 -0.16 0.02 9.55
C LEU A 70 -0.32 -1.37 8.93
N THR A 71 0.05 -1.48 7.66
CA THR A 71 -0.17 -2.67 6.85
C THR A 71 1.17 -3.27 6.47
N VAL A 72 1.36 -4.56 6.75
CA VAL A 72 2.49 -5.34 6.23
C VAL A 72 2.06 -5.95 4.90
N ARG A 73 2.87 -5.74 3.86
CA ARG A 73 2.57 -6.17 2.50
C ARG A 73 3.66 -7.05 1.95
N GLY A 74 3.25 -8.01 1.13
CA GLY A 74 4.15 -8.91 0.44
C GLY A 74 4.41 -8.50 -1.00
N PRO A 75 5.26 -9.27 -1.69
CA PRO A 75 5.46 -9.12 -3.12
C PRO A 75 4.16 -9.34 -3.91
N GLU A 76 4.04 -8.66 -5.04
CA GLU A 76 2.95 -8.84 -6.01
C GLU A 76 3.51 -9.32 -7.34
N THR A 77 2.93 -10.38 -7.90
CA THR A 77 3.36 -10.96 -9.18
C THR A 77 2.94 -10.14 -10.39
N GLN A 78 1.90 -9.33 -10.23
CA GLN A 78 1.26 -8.56 -11.28
C GLN A 78 0.76 -7.24 -10.70
N ALA A 79 0.67 -6.22 -11.55
CA ALA A 79 0.07 -4.95 -11.15
C ALA A 79 -1.42 -5.18 -10.87
N THR A 80 -1.92 -4.60 -9.78
CA THR A 80 -3.31 -4.82 -9.33
C THR A 80 -4.10 -3.51 -9.29
N PRO A 81 -5.36 -3.50 -9.74
CA PRO A 81 -6.24 -2.37 -9.49
C PRO A 81 -6.39 -2.12 -7.99
N ALA A 82 -6.50 -0.85 -7.65
CA ALA A 82 -6.52 -0.37 -6.30
C ALA A 82 -7.46 0.82 -6.17
N PHE A 83 -7.94 1.04 -4.95
CA PHE A 83 -8.73 2.21 -4.62
C PHE A 83 -8.16 2.89 -3.38
N GLY A 84 -8.12 4.21 -3.41
CA GLY A 84 -7.75 5.04 -2.27
C GLY A 84 -8.84 6.06 -1.98
N PRO A 85 -9.26 6.23 -0.71
CA PRO A 85 -10.18 7.31 -0.36
C PRO A 85 -9.52 8.68 -0.62
N PRO A 86 -10.30 9.76 -0.81
CA PRO A 86 -9.76 11.11 -0.93
C PRO A 86 -9.08 11.54 0.37
N ASN A 87 -8.07 12.38 0.26
CA ASN A 87 -7.29 12.93 1.37
C ASN A 87 -6.62 11.87 2.26
N MET A 88 -6.04 10.82 1.65
CA MET A 88 -5.26 9.81 2.36
C MET A 88 -3.77 10.06 2.15
N GLU A 89 -3.03 10.06 3.25
CA GLU A 89 -1.57 10.12 3.25
C GLU A 89 -1.00 8.71 3.39
N PHE A 90 0.07 8.44 2.65
CA PHE A 90 0.77 7.17 2.67
C PHE A 90 2.26 7.38 2.89
N LEU A 91 2.83 6.55 3.74
CA LEU A 91 4.28 6.39 3.92
C LEU A 91 4.61 4.90 3.82
N GLY A 92 5.36 4.50 2.80
CA GLY A 92 5.85 3.13 2.67
C GLY A 92 7.33 3.01 2.95
N ILE A 93 7.69 1.89 3.57
CA ILE A 93 9.05 1.49 3.88
C ILE A 93 9.28 0.15 3.19
N VAL A 94 10.07 0.16 2.12
CA VAL A 94 10.39 -1.02 1.33
C VAL A 94 11.67 -1.64 1.88
N PHE A 95 11.64 -2.92 2.17
CA PHE A 95 12.77 -3.64 2.75
C PHE A 95 13.59 -4.35 1.68
N LYS A 96 14.92 -4.35 1.84
CA LYS A 96 15.83 -5.05 0.92
C LYS A 96 15.53 -6.54 0.89
N HIS A 97 15.79 -7.17 -0.26
CA HIS A 97 15.80 -8.63 -0.35
C HIS A 97 16.70 -9.24 0.74
N GLY A 98 16.20 -10.29 1.39
CA GLY A 98 16.88 -10.96 2.51
C GLY A 98 16.61 -10.34 3.90
N ALA A 99 16.12 -9.09 3.99
CA ALA A 99 15.46 -8.63 5.20
C ALA A 99 14.10 -9.33 5.31
N PHE A 100 13.75 -9.86 6.48
CA PHE A 100 12.52 -10.63 6.67
C PHE A 100 11.82 -10.29 7.98
N MET A 101 10.49 -10.38 7.96
CA MET A 101 9.65 -10.25 9.15
C MET A 101 9.22 -11.66 9.60
N PRO A 102 9.79 -12.23 10.68
CA PRO A 102 9.62 -13.66 11.00
C PRO A 102 8.16 -14.11 11.15
N ARG A 103 7.28 -13.23 11.66
CA ARG A 103 5.86 -13.53 11.84
C ARG A 103 5.02 -13.41 10.57
N PHE A 104 5.57 -12.77 9.53
CA PHE A 104 4.90 -12.56 8.26
C PHE A 104 5.87 -12.85 7.10
N PRO A 105 6.19 -14.13 6.85
CA PRO A 105 6.98 -14.52 5.68
C PRO A 105 6.34 -14.00 4.38
N ALA A 106 7.17 -13.63 3.40
CA ALA A 106 6.70 -13.06 2.13
C ALA A 106 5.64 -13.94 1.43
N SER A 107 5.76 -15.26 1.51
CA SER A 107 4.79 -16.21 0.93
C SER A 107 3.39 -16.13 1.55
N MET A 108 3.26 -15.66 2.79
CA MET A 108 1.96 -15.44 3.43
C MET A 108 1.31 -14.12 3.03
N LEU A 109 2.10 -13.16 2.56
CA LEU A 109 1.65 -11.81 2.23
C LEU A 109 1.53 -11.57 0.72
N MET A 110 1.95 -12.54 -0.07
CA MET A 110 2.05 -12.45 -1.52
C MET A 110 0.68 -12.25 -2.16
N ASP A 111 0.64 -11.48 -3.25
CA ASP A 111 -0.55 -11.25 -4.06
C ASP A 111 -1.76 -10.86 -3.20
N ARG A 112 -1.65 -9.68 -2.56
CA ARG A 112 -2.75 -9.00 -1.84
C ARG A 112 -3.18 -9.65 -0.53
N GLN A 113 -2.45 -10.64 -0.01
CA GLN A 113 -2.65 -11.21 1.33
C GLN A 113 -2.05 -10.32 2.44
N ASP A 114 -2.20 -9.00 2.29
CA ASP A 114 -1.66 -8.00 3.19
C ASP A 114 -2.26 -8.16 4.60
N VAL A 115 -1.49 -7.81 5.63
CA VAL A 115 -1.94 -7.89 7.02
C VAL A 115 -1.94 -6.50 7.64
N ASN A 116 -3.11 -6.04 8.08
CA ASN A 116 -3.22 -4.88 8.96
C ASN A 116 -2.79 -5.27 10.37
N LEU A 117 -1.75 -4.61 10.89
CA LEU A 117 -1.36 -4.75 12.28
C LEU A 117 -2.37 -4.02 13.18
N PRO A 118 -2.49 -4.44 14.46
CA PRO A 118 -3.29 -3.69 15.43
C PRO A 118 -2.89 -2.22 15.42
N SER A 119 -3.88 -1.34 15.50
CA SER A 119 -3.67 0.11 15.48
C SER A 119 -2.55 0.49 16.45
N ALA A 120 -1.54 1.20 15.96
CA ALA A 120 -0.58 1.86 16.84
C ALA A 120 -1.36 2.93 17.61
N SER A 121 -1.37 2.81 18.94
CA SER A 121 -2.02 3.74 19.88
C SER A 121 -1.45 5.15 19.79
#